data_AF-A0A6C0LHX3-F1
#
_entry.id   AF-A0A6C0LHX3-F1
#
_cell.length_a   1.000
_cell.length_b   1.000
_cell.length_c   1.000
_cell.angle_alpha   90.00
_cell.angle_beta   90.00
_cell.angle_gamma   90.00
#
_symmetry.space_group_name_H-M   'P 1'
#
loop_
_entity.id
_entity.type
_entity.pdbx_description
1 polymer ?
#
loop_
_entity_poly.entity_id
_entity_poly.type
_entity_poly.pdbx_seq_one_letter_code
_entity_poly.pdbx_strand_id
1 'polypeptide(L)'
;MKLTPNMRANLFIWGCIPTRLYLAWIPQEMPQYLRHIGLIVSIMALGTLYLAFTGNRMNAAEGGMKTWWAPFRYIHGALLAIAAIMLLNNDSNASIPLGIDVIIGILTFFIKRLGLPN
;
A
#
# COMPACT_ATOMS: atom_id res chain seq x y z
N MET A 1 -0.57 23.94 -3.77
CA MET A 1 -0.98 23.49 -5.12
C MET A 1 -2.08 22.43 -4.96
N LYS A 2 -3.30 22.65 -5.47
CA LYS A 2 -4.38 21.63 -5.43
C LYS A 2 -4.14 20.64 -6.58
N LEU A 3 -3.91 19.37 -6.27
CA LEU A 3 -3.77 18.32 -7.28
C LEU A 3 -5.10 18.10 -8.02
N THR A 4 -5.09 18.12 -9.36
CA THR A 4 -6.29 17.77 -10.14
C THR A 4 -6.62 16.28 -9.97
N PRO A 5 -7.88 15.84 -10.22
CA PRO A 5 -8.24 14.43 -10.13
C PRO A 5 -7.38 13.53 -11.04
N ASN A 6 -6.99 14.02 -12.21
CA ASN A 6 -6.14 13.27 -13.15
C ASN A 6 -4.68 13.18 -12.67
N MET A 7 -4.13 14.23 -12.05
CA MET A 7 -2.80 14.17 -11.44
C MET A 7 -2.75 13.15 -10.30
N ARG A 8 -3.81 13.07 -9.48
CA ARG A 8 -3.94 12.08 -8.39
C ARG A 8 -4.01 10.65 -8.92
N ALA A 9 -4.80 10.44 -9.98
CA ALA A 9 -4.87 9.16 -10.67
C ALA A 9 -3.52 8.74 -11.24
N ASN A 10 -2.81 9.67 -11.91
CA ASN A 10 -1.49 9.40 -12.48
C ASN A 10 -0.47 9.06 -11.39
N LEU A 11 -0.46 9.76 -10.26
CA LEU A 11 0.43 9.44 -9.13
C LEU A 11 0.15 8.04 -8.58
N PHE A 12 -1.11 7.63 -8.50
CA PHE A 12 -1.47 6.31 -8.04
C PHE A 12 -1.04 5.22 -9.04
N ILE A 13 -1.39 5.38 -10.32
CA ILE A 13 -1.15 4.39 -11.37
C ILE A 13 0.33 4.27 -11.73
N TRP A 14 1.06 5.39 -11.81
CA TRP A 14 2.46 5.41 -12.26
C TRP A 14 3.47 5.51 -11.12
N GLY A 15 3.07 5.99 -9.94
CA GLY A 15 3.93 6.05 -8.76
C GLY A 15 3.67 4.87 -7.82
N CYS A 16 2.46 4.79 -7.28
CA CYS A 16 2.12 3.84 -6.20
C CYS A 16 2.10 2.39 -6.67
N ILE A 17 1.34 2.06 -7.72
CA ILE A 17 1.18 0.68 -8.18
C ILE A 17 2.50 0.04 -8.63
N PRO A 18 3.35 0.68 -9.46
CA PRO A 18 4.61 0.08 -9.89
C PRO A 18 5.57 -0.13 -8.72
N THR A 19 5.62 0.81 -7.77
CA THR A 19 6.43 0.67 -6.56
C THR A 19 5.99 -0.51 -5.71
N ARG A 20 4.66 -0.73 -5.55
CA ARG A 20 4.14 -1.86 -4.79
C ARG A 20 4.32 -3.20 -5.51
N LEU A 21 4.13 -3.24 -6.82
CA LEU A 21 4.42 -4.42 -7.63
C LEU A 21 5.90 -4.80 -7.55
N TYR A 22 6.79 -3.81 -7.61
CA TYR A 22 8.22 -4.01 -7.43
C TYR A 22 8.51 -4.60 -6.04
N LEU A 23 7.96 -4.03 -4.96
CA LEU A 23 8.10 -4.58 -3.62
C LEU A 23 7.56 -6.02 -3.49
N ALA A 24 6.47 -6.36 -4.20
CA ALA A 24 5.93 -7.71 -4.20
C ALA A 24 6.76 -8.71 -5.01
N TRP A 25 7.52 -8.25 -6.02
CA TRP A 25 8.35 -9.10 -6.88
C TRP A 25 9.75 -9.36 -6.32
N ILE A 26 10.41 -8.35 -5.72
CA ILE A 26 11.79 -8.48 -5.22
C ILE A 26 12.01 -9.71 -4.31
N PRO A 27 11.09 -10.11 -3.40
CA PRO A 27 11.36 -11.24 -2.51
C PRO A 27 11.58 -12.57 -3.24
N GLN A 28 11.09 -12.69 -4.49
CA GLN A 28 11.32 -13.87 -5.33
C GLN A 28 12.70 -13.85 -6.02
N GLU A 29 13.22 -12.66 -6.33
CA GLU A 29 14.44 -12.51 -7.14
C GLU A 29 15.69 -12.31 -6.28
N MET A 30 15.54 -11.70 -5.11
CA MET A 30 16.66 -11.28 -4.26
C MET A 30 16.53 -11.81 -2.83
N PRO A 31 16.60 -13.14 -2.63
CA PRO A 31 16.45 -13.75 -1.31
C PRO A 31 17.51 -13.29 -0.29
N GLN A 32 18.68 -12.83 -0.75
CA GLN A 32 19.74 -12.30 0.11
C GLN A 32 19.39 -10.98 0.82
N TYR A 33 18.39 -10.24 0.32
CA TYR A 33 18.01 -8.93 0.87
C TYR A 33 16.67 -8.94 1.62
N LEU A 34 16.04 -10.11 1.82
CA LEU A 34 14.71 -10.22 2.42
C LEU A 34 14.57 -9.47 3.74
N ARG A 35 15.54 -9.62 4.65
CA ARG A 35 15.49 -8.92 5.94
C ARG A 35 15.57 -7.39 5.80
N HIS A 36 16.37 -6.88 4.86
CA HIS A 36 16.48 -5.44 4.60
C HIS A 36 15.17 -4.89 4.03
N ILE A 37 14.56 -5.62 3.09
CA ILE A 37 13.23 -5.28 2.55
C ILE A 37 12.19 -5.36 3.66
N GLY A 38 12.28 -6.35 4.55
CA GLY A 38 11.44 -6.51 5.72
C GLY A 38 11.43 -5.28 6.61
N LEU A 39 12.60 -4.68 6.87
CA LEU A 39 12.70 -3.42 7.63
C LEU A 39 11.98 -2.26 6.93
N ILE A 40 12.13 -2.13 5.60
CA ILE A 40 11.43 -1.11 4.81
C ILE A 40 9.91 -1.32 4.91
N VAL A 41 9.45 -2.55 4.72
CA VAL A 41 8.03 -2.90 4.79
C VAL A 41 7.49 -2.74 6.22
N SER A 42 8.28 -3.01 7.25
CA SER A 42 7.90 -2.72 8.65
C SER A 42 7.59 -1.25 8.88
N ILE A 43 8.42 -0.35 8.34
CA ILE A 43 8.17 1.10 8.45
C ILE A 43 6.85 1.46 7.76
N MET A 44 6.59 0.90 6.58
CA MET A 44 5.32 1.11 5.87
C MET A 44 4.11 0.56 6.65
N ALA A 45 4.26 -0.62 7.26
CA ALA A 45 3.22 -1.25 8.08
C ALA A 45 2.89 -0.39 9.30
N LEU A 46 3.90 0.01 10.06
CA LEU A 46 3.74 0.86 11.24
C LEU A 46 3.13 2.22 10.88
N GLY A 47 3.61 2.85 9.80
CA GLY A 47 3.05 4.12 9.33
C GLY A 47 1.57 3.99 8.93
N THR A 48 1.21 2.92 8.21
CA THR A 48 -0.17 2.69 7.76
C THR A 48 -1.10 2.38 8.93
N LEU A 49 -0.66 1.53 9.86
CA LEU A 49 -1.41 1.20 11.07
C LEU A 49 -1.56 2.41 11.99
N TYR A 50 -0.51 3.21 12.16
CA TYR A 50 -0.59 4.48 12.89
C TYR A 50 -1.66 5.39 12.30
N LEU A 51 -1.69 5.56 10.97
CA LEU A 51 -2.74 6.34 10.29
C LEU A 51 -4.13 5.71 10.40
N ALA A 52 -4.23 4.38 10.55
CA ALA A 52 -5.50 3.68 10.75
C ALA A 52 -6.07 3.98 12.14
N PHE A 53 -5.26 3.81 13.19
CA PHE A 53 -5.68 3.98 14.59
C PHE A 53 -5.87 5.44 14.99
N THR A 54 -5.04 6.35 14.48
CA THR A 54 -5.12 7.78 14.86
C THR A 54 -6.14 8.57 14.07
N GLY A 55 -6.66 8.03 12.96
CA GLY A 55 -7.50 8.80 12.05
C GLY A 55 -6.79 10.02 11.45
N ASN A 56 -5.46 10.02 11.40
CA ASN A 56 -4.70 11.09 10.77
C ASN A 56 -4.86 11.08 9.23
N ARG A 57 -4.63 12.21 8.56
CA ARG A 57 -4.75 12.34 7.08
C ARG A 57 -6.11 11.91 6.50
N MET A 58 -7.23 12.17 7.19
CA MET A 58 -8.56 11.91 6.63
C MET A 58 -8.90 12.85 5.47
N ASN A 59 -8.27 14.03 5.45
CA ASN A 59 -8.45 15.05 4.41
C ASN A 59 -7.15 15.35 3.67
N ALA A 60 -6.56 14.34 3.03
CA ALA A 60 -5.27 14.51 2.37
C ALA A 60 -5.42 15.09 0.95
N ALA A 61 -4.48 15.95 0.55
CA ALA A 61 -4.51 16.63 -0.75
C ALA A 61 -4.42 15.64 -1.92
N GLU A 62 -3.61 14.58 -1.78
CA GLU A 62 -3.50 13.47 -2.71
C GLU A 62 -4.78 12.61 -2.75
N GLY A 63 -5.54 12.57 -1.65
CA GLY A 63 -6.79 11.84 -1.53
C GLY A 63 -8.00 12.54 -2.14
N GLY A 64 -7.88 13.84 -2.45
CA GLY A 64 -8.99 14.61 -3.01
C GLY A 64 -9.94 15.20 -1.99
N MET A 65 -9.39 15.80 -0.93
CA MET A 65 -10.08 16.36 0.24
C MET A 65 -10.74 15.35 1.17
N LYS A 66 -11.28 14.23 0.68
CA LYS A 66 -11.63 13.07 1.51
C LYS A 66 -10.80 11.87 1.06
N THR A 67 -9.93 11.39 1.93
CA THR A 67 -9.00 10.30 1.64
C THR A 67 -9.77 9.00 1.40
N TRP A 68 -9.95 8.63 0.12
CA TRP A 68 -10.77 7.49 -0.29
C TRP A 68 -10.23 6.13 0.17
N TRP A 69 -8.92 6.00 0.35
CA TRP A 69 -8.27 4.78 0.83
C TRP A 69 -8.24 4.67 2.36
N ALA A 70 -8.77 5.66 3.10
CA ALA A 70 -8.75 5.65 4.56
C ALA A 70 -9.44 4.45 5.22
N PRO A 71 -10.62 3.98 4.75
CA PRO A 71 -11.29 2.81 5.32
C PRO A 71 -10.46 1.52 5.20
N PHE A 72 -9.65 1.42 4.15
CA PHE A 72 -8.87 0.22 3.83
C PHE A 72 -7.52 0.16 4.56
N ARG A 73 -7.16 1.18 5.34
CA ARG A 73 -5.86 1.24 6.05
C ARG A 73 -5.65 0.10 7.03
N TYR A 74 -6.71 -0.39 7.67
CA TYR A 74 -6.62 -1.55 8.56
C TYR A 74 -6.18 -2.79 7.79
N ILE A 75 -6.79 -3.04 6.63
CA ILE A 75 -6.47 -4.18 5.77
C ILE A 75 -5.07 -4.05 5.19
N HIS A 76 -4.73 -2.89 4.61
CA HIS A 76 -3.40 -2.63 4.07
C HIS A 76 -2.32 -2.72 5.15
N GLY A 77 -2.55 -2.12 6.32
CA GLY A 77 -1.62 -2.17 7.44
C GLY A 77 -1.40 -3.60 7.95
N ALA A 78 -2.45 -4.42 8.02
CA ALA A 78 -2.34 -5.82 8.41
C ALA A 78 -1.56 -6.65 7.38
N LEU A 79 -1.86 -6.50 6.09
CA LEU A 79 -1.14 -7.20 5.01
C LEU A 79 0.34 -6.82 4.98
N LEU A 80 0.66 -5.53 5.13
CA LEU A 80 2.04 -5.06 5.23
C LEU A 80 2.74 -5.60 6.48
N ALA A 81 2.05 -5.69 7.62
CA ALA A 81 2.63 -6.25 8.84
C ALA A 81 2.93 -7.75 8.69
N ILE A 82 2.01 -8.52 8.09
CA ILE A 82 2.22 -9.94 7.78
C ILE A 82 3.41 -10.10 6.84
N ALA A 83 3.44 -9.34 5.74
CA ALA A 83 4.56 -9.35 4.80
C ALA A 83 5.90 -9.01 5.48
N ALA A 84 5.91 -7.98 6.34
CA ALA A 84 7.11 -7.60 7.07
C ALA A 84 7.63 -8.72 7.97
N ILE A 85 6.75 -9.39 8.72
CA ILE A 85 7.12 -10.52 9.59
C ILE A 85 7.71 -11.67 8.75
N MET A 86 7.09 -12.00 7.63
CA MET A 86 7.60 -13.03 6.70
C MET A 86 8.99 -12.67 6.17
N LEU A 87 9.17 -11.43 5.68
CA LEU A 87 10.46 -10.95 5.16
C LEU A 87 11.57 -10.95 6.23
N LEU A 88 11.26 -10.55 7.45
CA LEU A 88 12.21 -10.56 8.57
C LEU A 88 12.63 -12.00 8.97
N ASN A 89 11.75 -12.98 8.72
CA ASN A 89 12.01 -14.40 8.87
C ASN A 89 12.62 -15.05 7.61
N ASN A 90 13.05 -14.25 6.62
CA ASN A 90 13.58 -14.70 5.33
C ASN A 90 12.62 -15.58 4.52
N ASP A 91 11.32 -15.34 4.64
CA ASP A 91 10.30 -16.03 3.85
C ASP A 91 9.94 -15.21 2.59
N SER A 92 10.32 -15.72 1.42
CA SER A 92 10.02 -15.10 0.12
C SER A 92 8.52 -15.12 -0.22
N ASN A 93 7.74 -15.99 0.43
CA ASN A 93 6.28 -16.02 0.29
C ASN A 93 5.62 -14.72 0.77
N ALA A 94 6.34 -13.79 1.41
CA ALA A 94 5.91 -12.43 1.66
C ALA A 94 5.42 -11.69 0.39
N SER A 95 5.81 -12.16 -0.79
CA SER A 95 5.29 -11.71 -2.08
C SER A 95 3.77 -11.86 -2.18
N ILE A 96 3.19 -12.86 -1.52
CA ILE A 96 1.74 -13.15 -1.51
C ILE A 96 0.96 -12.03 -0.81
N PRO A 97 1.19 -11.71 0.48
CA PRO A 97 0.47 -10.60 1.13
C PRO A 97 0.74 -9.24 0.46
N LEU A 98 1.95 -9.01 -0.06
CA LEU A 98 2.25 -7.78 -0.84
C LEU A 98 1.47 -7.72 -2.16
N GLY A 99 1.32 -8.86 -2.86
CA GLY A 99 0.50 -8.95 -4.06
C GLY A 99 -0.98 -8.73 -3.79
N ILE A 100 -1.51 -9.31 -2.71
CA ILE A 100 -2.90 -9.07 -2.26
C ILE A 100 -3.11 -7.58 -1.94
N ASP A 101 -2.16 -6.95 -1.26
CA ASP A 101 -2.19 -5.51 -0.95
C ASP A 101 -2.28 -4.65 -2.23
N VAL A 102 -1.52 -5.00 -3.27
CA VAL A 102 -1.60 -4.34 -4.58
C VAL A 102 -2.98 -4.52 -5.22
N ILE A 103 -3.51 -5.75 -5.24
CA ILE A 103 -4.81 -6.06 -5.84
C ILE A 103 -5.91 -5.24 -5.16
N ILE A 104 -5.94 -5.20 -3.83
CA ILE A 104 -6.90 -4.40 -3.07
C ILE A 104 -6.76 -2.91 -3.41
N GLY A 105 -5.54 -2.41 -3.52
CA GLY A 105 -5.29 -1.03 -3.92
C GLY A 105 -5.86 -0.70 -5.30
N ILE A 106 -5.63 -1.58 -6.28
CA ILE A 106 -6.14 -1.42 -7.64
C ILE A 106 -7.68 -1.46 -7.67
N LEU A 107 -8.28 -2.47 -7.02
CA LEU A 107 -9.74 -2.62 -6.97
C LEU A 107 -10.39 -1.39 -6.35
N THR A 108 -9.94 -0.99 -5.15
CA THR A 108 -10.51 0.17 -4.43
C THR A 108 -10.36 1.48 -5.20
N PHE A 109 -9.26 1.65 -5.93
CA PHE A 109 -9.06 2.79 -6.82
C PHE A 109 -10.08 2.81 -7.97
N PHE A 110 -10.28 1.68 -8.67
CA PHE A 110 -11.23 1.61 -9.77
C PHE A 110 -12.68 1.76 -9.31
N ILE A 111 -13.08 1.14 -8.19
CA ILE A 111 -14.41 1.31 -7.60
C ILE A 111 -14.66 2.80 -7.32
N LYS A 112 -13.67 3.49 -6.71
CA LYS A 112 -13.75 4.94 -6.47
C LYS A 112 -13.85 5.75 -7.76
N ARG A 113 -13.11 5.38 -8.82
CA ARG A 113 -13.07 6.10 -10.09
C ARG A 113 -14.35 5.90 -10.91
N LEU A 114 -14.95 4.71 -10.84
CA LEU A 114 -16.22 4.37 -11.50
C LEU A 114 -17.44 4.90 -10.74
N GLY A 115 -17.25 5.45 -9.55
CA GLY A 115 -18.35 5.98 -8.73
C GLY A 115 -19.23 4.89 -8.12
N LEU A 116 -18.73 3.66 -8.06
CA LEU A 116 -19.41 2.57 -7.38
C LEU A 116 -19.40 2.82 -5.86
N PRO A 117 -20.42 2.37 -5.12
CA PRO A 117 -20.41 2.47 -3.67
C PRO A 117 -19.27 1.63 -3.07
N ASN A 118 -18.54 2.22 -2.13
CA ASN A 118 -17.44 1.60 -1.37
C ASN A 118 -17.88 1.35 0.07
#